data_AF-A0A349JGG4-F1
#
_entry.id   AF-A0A349JGG4-F1
#
_cell.length_a   1.000
_cell.length_b   1.000
_cell.length_c   1.000
_cell.angle_alpha   90.00
_cell.angle_beta   90.00
_cell.angle_gamma   90.00
#
_symmetry.space_group_name_H-M   'P 1'
#
loop_
_entity.id
_entity.type
_entity.pdbx_description
1 polymer ?
#
loop_
_entity_poly.entity_id
_entity_poly.type
_entity_poly.pdbx_seq_one_letter_code
_entity_poly.pdbx_strand_id
1 'polypeptide(L)'
;MLEFPVVMFGLFLLALWVLAKPASSSRNRQGEWWLEVRTDSPKSTHLYGPYNSREETVKKSTDYIKKLENDGANEFKTEIIHDSQLTEIRASEES
;
A
#
# COMPACT_ATOMS: atom_id res chain seq x y z
N MET A 1 -28.37 13.97 47.57
CA MET A 1 -27.42 12.91 47.98
C MET A 1 -27.57 11.80 46.95
N LEU A 2 -26.85 11.91 45.83
CA LEU A 2 -27.06 11.07 44.65
C LEU A 2 -25.81 10.20 44.45
N GLU A 3 -25.91 8.95 44.93
CA GLU A 3 -25.32 7.73 44.39
C GLU A 3 -23.97 7.88 43.64
N PHE A 4 -22.90 8.22 44.36
CA PHE A 4 -21.51 8.13 43.88
C PHE A 4 -21.15 6.84 43.08
N PRO A 5 -21.66 5.63 43.43
CA PRO A 5 -21.33 4.43 42.66
C PRO A 5 -21.88 4.43 41.22
N VAL A 6 -22.97 5.13 40.94
CA VAL A 6 -23.61 5.14 39.61
C VAL A 6 -22.78 5.97 38.62
N VAL A 7 -22.25 7.11 39.06
CA VAL A 7 -21.41 7.99 38.23
C VAL A 7 -20.06 7.32 37.92
N MET A 8 -19.47 6.62 38.91
CA MET A 8 -18.23 5.86 38.72
C MET A 8 -18.39 4.69 37.75
N PHE A 9 -19.50 3.95 37.82
CA PHE A 9 -19.80 2.88 36.85
C PHE A 9 -19.98 3.44 35.43
N GLY A 10 -20.65 4.59 35.28
CA GLY A 10 -20.81 5.26 33.99
C GLY A 10 -19.48 5.68 33.35
N LEU A 11 -18.56 6.23 34.14
CA LEU A 11 -17.21 6.59 33.68
C LEU A 11 -16.37 5.35 33.34
N PHE A 12 -16.53 4.26 34.09
CA PHE A 12 -15.83 3.00 33.83
C PHE A 12 -16.30 2.34 32.52
N LEU A 13 -17.60 2.37 32.24
CA LEU A 13 -18.16 1.88 30.97
C LEU A 13 -17.71 2.74 29.77
N LEU A 14 -17.62 4.07 29.93
CA LEU A 14 -17.06 4.96 28.91
C LEU A 14 -15.58 4.67 28.63
N ALA A 15 -14.78 4.42 29.67
CA ALA A 15 -13.37 4.07 29.52
C ALA A 15 -13.17 2.71 28.81
N LEU A 16 -14.02 1.72 29.12
CA LEU A 16 -14.02 0.42 28.43
C LEU A 16 -14.45 0.54 26.96
N TRP A 17 -15.37 1.44 26.63
CA TRP A 17 -15.77 1.69 25.23
C TRP A 17 -14.67 2.40 24.42
N VAL A 18 -13.87 3.27 25.06
CA VAL A 18 -12.71 3.93 24.43
C VAL A 18 -11.51 3.01 24.26
N LEU A 19 -11.29 2.05 25.18
CA LEU A 19 -10.21 1.06 25.07
C LEU A 19 -10.59 -0.14 24.18
N ALA A 20 -11.87 -0.49 24.08
CA ALA A 20 -12.38 -1.47 23.12
C ALA A 20 -12.48 -0.85 21.72
N LYS A 21 -11.42 -0.19 21.25
CA LYS A 21 -11.25 -0.01 19.81
C LYS A 21 -11.07 -1.40 19.23
N PRO A 22 -11.89 -1.84 18.26
CA PRO A 22 -11.55 -3.05 17.54
C PRO A 22 -10.19 -2.80 16.89
N ALA A 23 -9.19 -3.60 17.26
CA ALA A 23 -8.01 -3.82 16.42
C ALA A 23 -8.45 -4.64 15.20
N SER A 24 -9.47 -4.16 14.48
CA SER A 24 -9.81 -4.68 13.17
C SER A 24 -8.82 -4.03 12.23
N SER A 25 -7.71 -4.74 12.05
CA SER A 25 -6.84 -4.62 10.88
C SER A 25 -7.70 -4.86 9.64
N SER A 26 -8.42 -3.84 9.23
CA SER A 26 -9.11 -3.80 7.96
C SER A 26 -8.15 -3.15 6.99
N ARG A 27 -7.12 -3.92 6.57
CA ARG A 27 -6.50 -3.72 5.25
C ARG A 27 -7.57 -4.10 4.23
N ASN A 28 -8.55 -3.22 4.10
CA ASN A 28 -9.72 -3.36 3.28
C ASN A 28 -9.26 -3.26 1.82
N ARG A 29 -9.16 -4.40 1.13
CA ARG A 29 -9.16 -4.52 -0.34
C ARG A 29 -8.35 -3.43 -1.07
N GLN A 30 -7.08 -3.27 -0.73
CA GLN A 30 -6.17 -2.48 -1.55
C GLN A 30 -5.39 -3.49 -2.37
N GLY A 31 -5.31 -3.24 -3.69
CA GLY A 31 -4.85 -4.20 -4.69
C GLY A 31 -3.59 -4.99 -4.33
N GLU A 32 -3.44 -6.14 -4.96
CA GLU A 32 -2.31 -7.05 -4.69
C GLU A 32 -1.28 -7.04 -5.81
N TRP A 33 -1.55 -6.30 -6.90
CA TRP A 33 -0.72 -6.28 -8.09
C TRP A 33 0.04 -4.97 -8.21
N TRP A 34 1.33 -5.06 -8.48
CA TRP A 34 2.21 -3.92 -8.68
C TRP A 34 2.92 -4.06 -10.02
N LEU A 35 3.13 -2.92 -10.69
CA LEU A 35 4.00 -2.83 -11.86
C LEU A 35 5.35 -2.30 -11.41
N GLU A 36 6.38 -3.12 -11.54
CA GLU A 36 7.75 -2.71 -11.43
C GLU A 36 8.27 -2.28 -12.81
N VAL A 37 8.86 -1.10 -12.88
CA VAL A 37 9.52 -0.58 -14.08
C VAL A 37 10.94 -0.19 -13.71
N ARG A 38 11.90 -0.95 -14.21
CA ARG A 38 13.33 -0.63 -14.10
C ARG A 38 13.79 0.06 -15.36
N THR A 39 14.49 1.17 -15.21
CA THR A 39 15.19 1.89 -16.28
C THR A 39 16.68 1.72 -16.07
N ASP A 40 17.45 1.58 -17.15
CA ASP A 40 18.92 1.48 -17.08
C ASP A 40 19.60 2.85 -17.22
N SER A 41 18.95 3.83 -17.87
CA SER A 41 19.48 5.20 -18.01
C SER A 41 18.38 6.28 -17.93
N PRO A 42 18.32 7.08 -16.84
CA PRO A 42 19.04 6.88 -15.57
C PRO A 42 18.59 5.58 -14.89
N LYS A 43 19.48 4.97 -14.10
CA LYS A 43 19.16 3.74 -13.37
C LYS A 43 18.17 4.02 -12.25
N SER A 44 16.93 3.58 -12.40
CA SER A 44 15.87 3.76 -11.39
C SER A 44 14.83 2.66 -11.45
N THR A 45 14.26 2.31 -10.30
CA THR A 45 13.15 1.38 -10.17
C THR A 45 11.90 2.16 -9.75
N HIS A 46 10.82 2.02 -10.53
CA HIS A 46 9.54 2.64 -10.26
C HIS A 46 8.48 1.57 -10.00
N LEU A 47 7.76 1.71 -8.89
CA LEU A 47 6.70 0.79 -8.49
C LEU A 47 5.35 1.51 -8.59
N TYR A 48 4.45 1.02 -9.44
CA TYR A 48 3.11 1.57 -9.64
C TYR A 48 2.05 0.59 -9.15
N GLY A 49 1.13 1.05 -8.31
CA GLY A 49 0.09 0.23 -7.69
C GLY A 49 -0.33 0.79 -6.33
N PRO A 50 -1.07 0.01 -5.53
CA PRO A 50 -1.54 -1.35 -5.79
C PRO A 50 -2.78 -1.41 -6.71
N TYR A 51 -2.82 -2.35 -7.65
CA TYR A 51 -3.94 -2.63 -8.56
C TYR A 51 -4.74 -3.86 -8.14
N ASN A 52 -6.03 -3.85 -8.46
CA ASN A 52 -6.94 -4.93 -8.05
C ASN A 52 -6.77 -6.18 -8.93
N SER A 53 -6.27 -6.04 -10.15
CA SER A 53 -6.01 -7.17 -11.05
C SER A 53 -4.75 -6.99 -11.89
N ARG A 54 -4.21 -8.12 -12.35
CA ARG A 54 -3.08 -8.15 -13.28
C ARG A 54 -3.43 -7.45 -14.59
N GLU A 55 -4.66 -7.62 -15.09
CA GLU A 55 -5.12 -7.01 -16.35
C GLU A 55 -5.22 -5.49 -16.24
N GLU A 56 -5.65 -4.97 -15.10
CA GLU A 56 -5.63 -3.53 -14.83
C GLU A 56 -4.19 -2.98 -14.89
N THR A 57 -3.26 -3.72 -14.30
CA THR A 57 -1.83 -3.40 -14.32
C THR A 57 -1.27 -3.38 -15.74
N VAL A 58 -1.58 -4.40 -16.56
CA VAL A 58 -1.17 -4.48 -17.97
C VAL A 58 -1.77 -3.34 -18.80
N LYS A 59 -3.04 -3.01 -18.59
CA LYS A 59 -3.67 -1.90 -19.33
C LYS A 59 -3.01 -0.56 -19.04
N LYS A 60 -2.55 -0.36 -17.80
CA LYS A 60 -1.91 0.88 -17.37
C LYS A 60 -0.41 0.93 -17.67
N SER A 61 0.26 -0.22 -17.83
CA SER A 61 1.71 -0.26 -18.02
C SER A 61 2.19 0.52 -19.24
N THR A 62 1.46 0.44 -20.36
CA THR A 62 1.78 1.19 -21.59
C THR A 62 1.79 2.70 -21.36
N ASP A 63 0.84 3.23 -20.59
CA ASP A 63 0.75 4.66 -20.30
C ASP A 63 1.95 5.12 -19.44
N TYR A 64 2.41 4.28 -18.51
CA TYR A 64 3.56 4.59 -17.65
C TYR A 64 4.88 4.53 -18.42
N ILE A 65 5.09 3.49 -19.24
CA ILE A 65 6.30 3.37 -20.06
C ILE A 65 6.43 4.60 -20.96
N LYS A 66 5.34 4.97 -21.65
CA LYS A 66 5.33 6.14 -22.54
C LYS A 66 5.65 7.45 -21.81
N LYS A 67 5.22 7.58 -20.55
CA LYS A 67 5.57 8.74 -19.74
C LYS A 67 7.07 8.76 -19.44
N LEU A 68 7.63 7.64 -18.99
CA LEU A 68 9.06 7.55 -18.68
C LEU A 68 9.93 7.75 -19.94
N GLU A 69 9.51 7.23 -21.09
CA GLU A 69 10.15 7.51 -22.39
C GLU A 69 10.20 9.00 -22.69
N ASN A 70 9.08 9.71 -22.51
CA ASN A 70 9.04 11.17 -22.70
C ASN A 70 9.91 11.93 -21.69
N ASP A 71 10.06 11.42 -20.48
CA ASP A 71 10.92 11.97 -19.44
C ASP A 71 12.42 11.68 -19.71
N GLY A 72 12.74 10.97 -20.81
CA GLY A 72 14.09 10.70 -21.27
C GLY A 72 14.69 9.38 -20.79
N ALA A 73 13.91 8.55 -20.09
CA ALA A 73 14.34 7.21 -19.72
C ALA A 73 14.40 6.29 -20.95
N ASN A 74 15.38 5.40 -20.98
CA ASN A 74 15.56 4.39 -22.02
C ASN A 74 15.87 3.03 -21.38
N GLU A 75 15.68 1.96 -22.16
CA GLU A 75 15.92 0.57 -21.74
C GLU A 75 15.07 0.14 -20.54
N PHE A 76 13.80 -0.17 -20.80
CA PHE A 76 12.81 -0.54 -19.79
C PHE A 76 12.75 -2.05 -19.58
N LYS A 77 12.76 -2.47 -18.31
CA LYS A 77 12.30 -3.79 -17.88
C LYS A 77 11.05 -3.61 -17.06
N THR A 78 9.96 -4.24 -17.51
CA THR A 78 8.69 -4.20 -16.78
C THR A 78 8.33 -5.58 -16.28
N GLU A 79 7.95 -5.65 -15.01
CA GLU A 79 7.53 -6.87 -14.34
C GLU A 79 6.27 -6.61 -13.54
N ILE A 80 5.32 -7.55 -13.57
CA ILE A 80 4.12 -7.48 -12.74
C ILE A 80 4.32 -8.41 -11.57
N ILE A 81 4.42 -7.82 -10.38
CA ILE A 81 4.69 -8.52 -9.14
C ILE A 81 3.46 -8.49 -8.24
N HIS A 82 3.39 -9.46 -7.35
CA HIS A 82 2.37 -9.50 -6.30
C HIS A 82 2.88 -8.79 -5.04
N ASP A 83 2.00 -8.26 -4.18
CA ASP A 83 2.36 -7.53 -2.95
C ASP A 83 3.34 -8.30 -2.05
N SER A 84 3.23 -9.62 -2.04
CA SER A 84 4.15 -10.51 -1.32
C SER A 84 5.61 -10.41 -1.80
N GLN A 85 5.85 -10.09 -3.06
CA GLN A 85 7.18 -9.94 -3.67
C GLN A 85 7.75 -8.51 -3.49
N LEU A 86 6.90 -7.52 -3.19
CA LEU A 86 7.30 -6.12 -3.03
C LEU A 86 8.29 -5.90 -1.87
N THR A 87 8.14 -6.71 -0.82
CA THR A 87 8.98 -6.62 0.39
C THR A 87 10.44 -6.94 0.07
N GLU A 88 10.69 -7.87 -0.85
CA GLU A 88 12.05 -8.29 -1.25
C GLU A 88 12.76 -7.22 -2.09
N ILE A 89 12.01 -6.53 -2.96
CA ILE A 89 12.56 -5.45 -3.81
C ILE A 89 12.95 -4.26 -2.95
N ARG A 90 12.08 -3.82 -2.03
CA ARG A 90 12.38 -2.71 -1.12
C ARG A 90 13.58 -2.99 -0.21
N ALA A 91 13.75 -4.24 0.21
CA ALA A 91 14.93 -4.64 0.98
C ALA A 91 16.22 -4.62 0.16
N SER A 92 16.13 -4.81 -1.16
CA SER A 92 17.29 -4.84 -2.07
C SER A 92 17.74 -3.46 -2.53
N GLU A 93 16.89 -2.43 -2.45
CA GLU A 93 17.23 -1.03 -2.79
C GLU A 93 17.87 -0.25 -1.62
N GLU A 94 17.75 -0.74 -0.39
CA GLU A 94 18.30 -0.10 0.81
C GLU A 94 19.73 -0.57 1.18
N SER A 95 20.32 -1.47 0.38
CA SER A 95 21.71 -1.98 0.55
C SER A 95 22.70 -1.38 -0.43
#